data_AF-A0A7J3XAZ0-F1
#
_entry.id   AF-A0A7J3XAZ0-F1
#
_cell.length_a   1.000
_cell.length_b   1.000
_cell.length_c   1.000
_cell.angle_alpha   90.00
_cell.angle_beta   90.00
_cell.angle_gamma   90.00
#
_symmetry.space_group_name_H-M   'P 1'
#
loop_
_entity.id
_entity.type
_entity.pdbx_description
1 polymer ?
#
loop_
_entity_poly.entity_id
_entity_poly.type
_entity_poly.pdbx_seq_one_letter_code
_entity_poly.pdbx_strand_id
1 'polypeptide(L)'
;GLIDEVPTLIPVEACGYSKLRGYLKPVYLGCTESEKSLLADALRLTIVPRLRQIAEGAVRVKAPYVVIVGDGAIGEALKELYSLGLPVEPSSATTYAAAKYVAKDLGTRVVVPLTGSGLKYVPLPSELLDKYLFGAL
;
A
#
# COMPACT_ATOMS: atom_id res chain seq x y z
N GLY A 1 -8.67 -28.30 -10.38
CA GLY A 1 -7.77 -27.33 -9.72
C GLY A 1 -8.51 -26.70 -8.55
N LEU A 2 -7.83 -25.93 -7.69
CA LEU A 2 -8.44 -25.26 -6.53
C LEU A 2 -9.14 -23.93 -6.88
N ILE A 3 -8.80 -23.32 -8.03
CA ILE A 3 -9.42 -22.09 -8.56
C ILE A 3 -9.57 -22.21 -10.08
N ASP A 4 -10.60 -21.56 -10.62
CA ASP A 4 -10.92 -21.56 -12.06
C ASP A 4 -10.20 -20.44 -12.82
N GLU A 5 -9.90 -19.34 -12.13
CA GLU A 5 -9.20 -18.17 -12.68
C GLU A 5 -8.17 -17.62 -11.69
N VAL A 6 -7.06 -17.11 -12.21
CA VAL A 6 -6.06 -16.39 -11.40
C VAL A 6 -6.52 -14.93 -11.31
N PRO A 7 -6.69 -14.36 -10.09
CA PRO A 7 -7.08 -12.97 -9.96
C PRO A 7 -5.99 -12.03 -10.47
N THR A 8 -6.39 -10.89 -11.01
CA THR A 8 -5.47 -9.79 -11.30
C THR A 8 -4.83 -9.33 -9.99
N LEU A 9 -3.49 -9.35 -9.93
CA LEU A 9 -2.76 -8.82 -8.77
C LEU A 9 -2.25 -7.43 -9.11
N ILE A 10 -2.48 -6.47 -8.22
CA ILE A 10 -1.98 -5.10 -8.34
C ILE A 10 -0.90 -4.89 -7.29
N PRO A 11 0.37 -4.73 -7.68
CA PRO A 11 1.44 -4.42 -6.75
C PRO A 11 1.25 -3.03 -6.14
N VAL A 12 1.60 -2.92 -4.85
CA VAL A 12 1.57 -1.67 -4.10
C VAL A 12 2.94 -1.46 -3.46
N GLU A 13 3.53 -0.28 -3.67
CA GLU A 13 4.81 0.12 -3.10
C GLU A 13 4.68 1.46 -2.36
N ALA A 14 5.59 1.73 -1.43
CA ALA A 14 5.65 3.02 -0.73
C ALA A 14 6.41 4.06 -1.54
N CYS A 15 5.98 5.32 -1.44
CA CYS A 15 6.65 6.43 -2.11
C CYS A 15 8.13 6.52 -1.72
N GLY A 16 9.01 6.71 -2.71
CA GLY A 16 10.46 6.73 -2.52
C GLY A 16 11.13 5.35 -2.36
N TYR A 17 10.35 4.27 -2.33
CA TYR A 17 10.81 2.88 -2.21
C TYR A 17 10.20 1.97 -3.30
N SER A 18 9.85 2.56 -4.44
CA SER A 18 9.16 1.88 -5.53
C SER A 18 10.12 1.36 -6.60
N LYS A 19 10.48 0.06 -6.57
CA LYS A 19 11.40 -0.54 -7.53
C LYS A 19 10.68 -1.16 -8.73
N LEU A 20 9.41 -1.52 -8.59
CA LEU A 20 8.63 -2.09 -9.68
C LEU A 20 8.27 -1.06 -10.75
N ARG A 21 8.41 0.25 -10.49
CA ARG A 21 8.24 1.30 -11.52
C ARG A 21 9.19 1.18 -12.73
N GLY A 22 10.30 0.44 -12.58
CA GLY A 22 11.20 0.11 -13.69
C GLY A 22 10.67 -1.00 -14.62
N TYR A 23 9.59 -1.68 -14.21
CA TYR A 23 9.01 -2.83 -14.91
C TYR A 23 7.53 -2.64 -15.27
N LEU A 24 6.81 -1.84 -14.48
CA LEU A 24 5.38 -1.57 -14.62
C LEU A 24 5.13 -0.07 -14.64
N LYS A 25 4.05 0.36 -15.32
CA LYS A 25 3.62 1.76 -15.30
C LYS A 25 3.28 2.18 -13.86
N PRO A 26 3.89 3.25 -13.32
CA PRO A 26 3.57 3.72 -11.98
C PRO A 26 2.29 4.56 -11.95
N VAL A 27 1.54 4.44 -10.86
CA VAL A 27 0.43 5.33 -10.49
C VAL A 27 0.70 5.85 -9.09
N TYR A 28 0.87 7.17 -8.95
CA TYR A 28 1.19 7.79 -7.65
C TYR A 28 -0.09 8.28 -6.95
N LEU A 29 -0.22 7.95 -5.66
CA LEU A 29 -1.31 8.37 -4.80
C LEU A 29 -0.78 9.16 -3.61
N GLY A 30 -1.07 10.47 -3.59
CA GLY A 30 -0.71 11.34 -2.47
C GLY A 30 0.79 11.56 -2.30
N CYS A 31 1.58 11.44 -3.37
CA CYS A 31 2.98 11.84 -3.40
C CYS A 31 3.52 12.07 -4.83
N THR A 32 4.74 12.59 -4.90
CA THR A 32 5.58 12.74 -6.10
C THR A 32 6.77 11.77 -6.10
N GLU A 33 7.46 11.61 -7.23
CA GLU A 33 8.58 10.64 -7.33
C GLU A 33 9.74 10.92 -6.36
N SER A 34 9.94 12.19 -5.97
CA SER A 34 11.03 12.62 -5.09
C SER A 34 10.74 12.45 -3.61
N GLU A 35 9.48 12.27 -3.23
CA GLU A 35 9.07 12.11 -1.84
C GLU A 35 9.33 10.70 -1.33
N LYS A 36 9.65 10.59 -0.04
CA LYS A 36 9.88 9.31 0.65
C LYS A 36 8.89 9.16 1.78
N SER A 37 8.22 8.00 1.84
CA SER A 37 7.27 7.69 2.89
C SER A 37 7.94 7.56 4.27
N LEU A 38 7.45 8.35 5.22
CA LEU A 38 7.80 8.30 6.64
C LEU A 38 6.90 7.35 7.45
N LEU A 39 5.75 6.94 6.88
CA LEU A 39 4.83 6.03 7.56
C LEU A 39 5.01 4.55 7.18
N ALA A 40 5.26 4.23 5.92
CA ALA A 40 5.32 2.84 5.46
C ALA A 40 6.72 2.20 5.65
N ASP A 41 7.19 2.13 6.89
CA ASP A 41 8.52 1.61 7.26
C ASP A 41 8.76 0.15 6.82
N ALA A 42 7.75 -0.74 6.94
CA ALA A 42 7.89 -2.14 6.52
C ALA A 42 8.05 -2.31 4.99
N LEU A 43 7.80 -1.26 4.21
CA LEU A 43 7.97 -1.23 2.76
C LEU A 43 9.23 -0.46 2.31
N ARG A 44 10.10 -0.02 3.23
CA ARG A 44 11.31 0.74 2.93
C ARG A 44 12.47 -0.10 2.38
N LEU A 45 12.21 -0.82 1.31
CA LEU A 45 13.20 -1.69 0.69
C LEU A 45 14.03 -0.91 -0.34
N THR A 46 15.28 -0.59 0.02
CA THR A 46 16.25 0.00 -0.93
C THR A 46 16.79 -1.03 -1.91
N ILE A 47 16.85 -2.29 -1.47
CA ILE A 47 17.18 -3.48 -2.27
C ILE A 47 16.02 -4.45 -2.10
N VAL A 48 15.33 -4.78 -3.20
CA VAL A 48 14.19 -5.71 -3.19
C VAL A 48 14.69 -7.10 -3.58
N PRO A 49 14.73 -8.07 -2.65
CA PRO A 49 15.08 -9.44 -2.99
C PRO A 49 14.11 -9.98 -4.03
N ARG A 50 14.64 -10.66 -5.05
CA ARG A 50 13.83 -11.29 -6.12
C ARG A 50 12.96 -10.30 -6.92
N LEU A 51 13.37 -9.04 -7.03
CA LEU A 51 12.65 -8.01 -7.81
C LEU A 51 12.24 -8.48 -9.20
N ARG A 52 13.15 -9.17 -9.90
CA ARG A 52 12.89 -9.71 -11.24
C ARG A 52 11.76 -10.73 -11.24
N GLN A 53 11.74 -11.67 -10.29
CA GLN A 53 10.68 -12.66 -10.18
C GLN A 53 9.34 -12.02 -9.82
N ILE A 54 9.35 -10.99 -8.97
CA ILE A 54 8.13 -10.22 -8.62
C ILE A 54 7.59 -9.52 -9.87
N ALA A 55 8.44 -8.84 -10.64
CA ALA A 55 8.05 -8.18 -11.88
C ALA A 55 7.53 -9.18 -12.93
N GLU A 56 8.22 -10.30 -13.14
CA GLU A 56 7.77 -11.36 -14.04
C GLU A 56 6.42 -11.95 -13.59
N GLY A 57 6.24 -12.14 -12.28
CA GLY A 57 4.97 -12.58 -11.69
C GLY A 57 3.83 -11.58 -11.95
N ALA A 58 4.09 -10.29 -11.75
CA ALA A 58 3.13 -9.23 -11.99
C ALA A 58 2.70 -9.15 -13.47
N VAL A 59 3.65 -9.31 -14.40
CA VAL A 59 3.34 -9.36 -15.85
C VAL A 59 2.50 -10.60 -16.19
N ARG A 60 2.81 -11.77 -15.61
CA ARG A 60 2.06 -13.02 -15.85
C ARG A 60 0.60 -12.93 -15.42
N VAL A 61 0.32 -12.24 -14.31
CA VAL A 61 -1.05 -11.97 -13.83
C VAL A 61 -1.66 -10.71 -14.42
N LYS A 62 -1.03 -10.16 -15.48
CA LYS A 62 -1.48 -8.99 -16.24
C LYS A 62 -1.74 -7.76 -15.35
N ALA A 63 -0.88 -7.54 -14.37
CA ALA A 63 -0.91 -6.32 -13.55
C ALA A 63 -0.81 -5.09 -14.48
N PRO A 64 -1.83 -4.21 -14.52
CA PRO A 64 -1.86 -3.09 -15.46
C PRO A 64 -0.87 -1.98 -15.07
N TYR A 65 -0.55 -1.88 -13.77
CA TYR A 65 0.30 -0.86 -13.18
C TYR A 65 0.77 -1.29 -11.79
N VAL A 66 1.72 -0.54 -11.23
CA VAL A 66 2.07 -0.55 -9.81
C VAL A 66 1.54 0.73 -9.16
N VAL A 67 0.88 0.61 -8.01
CA VAL A 67 0.41 1.75 -7.24
C VAL A 67 1.47 2.15 -6.22
N ILE A 68 1.83 3.42 -6.18
CA ILE A 68 2.82 3.99 -5.27
C ILE A 68 2.10 4.93 -4.31
N VAL A 69 2.17 4.65 -3.01
CA VAL A 69 1.35 5.34 -2.00
C VAL A 69 2.21 6.22 -1.10
N GLY A 70 1.81 7.48 -0.95
CA GLY A 70 2.41 8.46 -0.04
C GLY A 70 1.73 8.54 1.33
N ASP A 71 2.37 9.25 2.26
CA ASP A 71 1.93 9.33 3.67
C ASP A 71 0.55 9.97 3.84
N GLY A 72 0.18 10.92 3.00
CA GLY A 72 -1.16 11.53 3.05
C GLY A 72 -2.26 10.49 2.82
N ALA A 73 -2.13 9.70 1.74
CA ALA A 73 -3.06 8.62 1.43
C ALA A 73 -3.03 7.48 2.47
N ILE A 74 -1.86 7.19 3.05
CA ILE A 74 -1.73 6.23 4.16
C ILE A 74 -2.50 6.71 5.40
N GLY A 75 -2.37 7.99 5.76
CA GLY A 75 -3.06 8.57 6.91
C GLY A 75 -4.58 8.52 6.77
N GLU A 76 -5.11 8.88 5.60
CA GLU A 76 -6.55 8.77 5.31
C GLU A 76 -7.04 7.31 5.40
N ALA A 77 -6.30 6.39 4.80
CA ALA A 77 -6.61 4.96 4.85
C ALA A 77 -6.60 4.40 6.28
N LEU A 78 -5.67 4.84 7.12
CA LEU A 78 -5.62 4.47 8.54
C LEU A 78 -6.87 4.95 9.28
N LYS A 79 -7.25 6.23 9.13
CA LYS A 79 -8.46 6.77 9.79
C LYS A 79 -9.70 5.94 9.45
N GLU A 80 -9.86 5.57 8.19
CA GLU A 80 -10.99 4.78 7.73
C GLU A 80 -10.93 3.33 8.21
N LEU A 81 -9.79 2.66 8.13
CA LEU A 81 -9.65 1.29 8.64
C LEU A 81 -9.95 1.23 10.15
N TYR A 82 -9.49 2.23 10.91
CA TYR A 82 -9.78 2.31 12.34
C TYR A 82 -11.26 2.56 12.62
N SER A 83 -11.93 3.41 11.84
CA SER A 83 -13.39 3.63 11.98
C SER A 83 -14.21 2.39 11.61
N LEU A 84 -13.66 1.51 10.77
CA LEU A 84 -14.22 0.19 10.45
C LEU A 84 -13.89 -0.90 11.50
N GLY A 85 -13.17 -0.57 12.58
CA GLY A 85 -12.77 -1.53 13.61
C GLY A 85 -11.60 -2.43 13.21
N LEU A 86 -10.79 -2.01 12.23
CA LEU A 86 -9.62 -2.73 11.71
C LEU A 86 -8.32 -2.01 12.08
N PRO A 87 -7.77 -2.21 13.29
CA PRO A 87 -6.51 -1.58 13.69
C PRO A 87 -5.33 -2.24 12.96
N VAL A 88 -4.75 -1.53 12.00
CA VAL A 88 -3.60 -1.99 11.20
C VAL A 88 -2.38 -1.07 11.34
N GLU A 89 -1.22 -1.57 10.94
CA GLU A 89 -0.03 -0.75 10.76
C GLU A 89 -0.09 0.14 9.50
N PRO A 90 0.65 1.28 9.46
CA PRO A 90 0.65 2.16 8.29
C PRO A 90 1.04 1.48 6.97
N SER A 91 2.05 0.59 6.99
CA SER A 91 2.43 -0.18 5.79
C SER A 91 1.30 -1.05 5.27
N SER A 92 0.48 -1.63 6.14
CA SER A 92 -0.70 -2.41 5.73
C SER A 92 -1.82 -1.54 5.15
N ALA A 93 -1.96 -0.31 5.64
CA ALA A 93 -2.96 0.61 5.10
C ALA A 93 -2.69 1.03 3.64
N THR A 94 -1.46 0.86 3.13
CA THR A 94 -1.13 1.16 1.73
C THR A 94 -1.98 0.36 0.73
N THR A 95 -2.26 -0.92 1.00
CA THR A 95 -3.07 -1.76 0.11
C THR A 95 -4.53 -1.33 0.10
N TYR A 96 -5.05 -0.83 1.23
CA TYR A 96 -6.38 -0.26 1.32
C TYR A 96 -6.48 1.09 0.58
N ALA A 97 -5.49 1.97 0.75
CA ALA A 97 -5.41 3.22 -0.01
C ALA A 97 -5.39 2.96 -1.54
N ALA A 98 -4.57 2.00 -1.98
CA ALA A 98 -4.53 1.57 -3.38
C ALA A 98 -5.86 0.98 -3.84
N ALA A 99 -6.48 0.10 -3.04
CA ALA A 99 -7.75 -0.53 -3.37
C ALA A 99 -8.88 0.50 -3.56
N LYS A 100 -8.91 1.58 -2.77
CA LYS A 100 -9.89 2.66 -2.95
C LYS A 100 -9.76 3.39 -4.28
N TYR A 101 -8.54 3.48 -4.82
CA TYR A 101 -8.30 4.02 -6.15
C TYR A 101 -8.74 3.00 -7.22
N VAL A 102 -8.25 1.77 -7.11
CA VAL A 102 -8.47 0.69 -8.07
C VAL A 102 -9.96 0.28 -8.18
N ALA A 103 -10.66 0.17 -7.05
CA ALA A 103 -12.05 -0.30 -7.02
C ALA A 103 -13.02 0.66 -7.71
N LYS A 104 -12.71 1.96 -7.73
CA LYS A 104 -13.47 2.96 -8.50
C LYS A 104 -13.43 2.67 -10.00
N ASP A 105 -12.32 2.10 -10.48
CA ASP A 105 -12.07 1.87 -11.90
C ASP A 105 -12.48 0.48 -12.38
N LEU A 106 -12.41 -0.54 -11.51
CA LEU A 106 -12.60 -1.93 -11.93
C LEU A 106 -14.02 -2.47 -11.79
N GLY A 107 -14.83 -1.96 -10.84
CA GLY A 107 -16.20 -2.46 -10.61
C GLY A 107 -16.28 -3.94 -10.24
N THR A 108 -15.18 -4.54 -9.75
CA THR A 108 -15.09 -5.96 -9.39
C THR A 108 -14.90 -6.15 -7.88
N ARG A 109 -14.97 -7.40 -7.41
CA ARG A 109 -14.65 -7.76 -6.04
C ARG A 109 -13.13 -7.64 -5.82
N VAL A 110 -12.74 -6.75 -4.90
CA VAL A 110 -11.33 -6.55 -4.51
C VAL A 110 -11.07 -7.20 -3.17
N VAL A 111 -9.97 -7.95 -3.08
CA VAL A 111 -9.45 -8.49 -1.81
C VAL A 111 -8.23 -7.67 -1.43
N VAL A 112 -8.24 -7.14 -0.20
CA VAL A 112 -7.17 -6.30 0.33
C VAL A 112 -6.44 -7.05 1.45
N PRO A 113 -5.19 -7.51 1.24
CA PRO A 113 -4.42 -8.11 2.30
C PRO A 113 -3.94 -7.02 3.28
N LEU A 114 -4.33 -7.16 4.54
CA LEU A 114 -3.84 -6.36 5.66
C LEU A 114 -2.80 -7.20 6.41
N THR A 115 -1.51 -6.95 6.15
CA THR A 115 -0.41 -7.85 6.48
C THR A 115 0.14 -7.70 7.90
N GLY A 116 -0.21 -6.63 8.59
CA GLY A 116 0.29 -6.28 9.92
C GLY A 116 -0.76 -5.61 10.79
N SER A 117 -0.87 -6.10 12.02
CA SER A 117 -1.74 -5.53 13.04
C SER A 117 -1.19 -4.20 13.57
N GLY A 118 -2.09 -3.29 13.96
CA GLY A 118 -1.72 -2.05 14.66
C GLY A 118 -0.97 -2.29 15.98
N LEU A 119 -1.06 -3.50 16.56
CA LEU A 119 -0.32 -3.89 17.76
C LEU A 119 1.21 -3.77 17.63
N LYS A 120 1.75 -3.83 16.41
CA LYS A 120 3.20 -3.66 16.17
C LYS A 120 3.69 -2.24 16.47
N TYR A 121 2.79 -1.29 16.61
CA TYR A 121 3.09 0.14 16.77
C TYR A 121 2.67 0.67 18.14
N VAL A 122 2.53 -0.22 19.13
CA VAL A 122 2.14 0.12 20.52
C VAL A 122 3.27 0.81 21.32
N PRO A 123 4.40 1.23 20.72
CA PRO A 123 5.15 2.36 21.27
C PRO A 123 5.39 3.49 20.25
N LEU A 124 4.54 3.67 19.23
CA LEU A 124 4.58 4.93 18.48
C LEU A 124 4.36 6.07 19.49
N PRO A 125 5.21 7.11 19.49
CA PRO A 125 4.93 8.34 20.22
C PRO A 125 3.50 8.77 19.89
N SER A 126 2.69 9.03 20.91
CA SER A 126 1.29 9.46 20.79
C SER A 126 1.14 10.58 19.76
N GLU A 127 2.13 11.45 19.63
CA GLU A 127 2.26 12.53 18.65
C GLU A 127 2.07 12.09 17.18
N LEU A 128 2.56 10.91 16.77
CA LEU A 128 2.39 10.40 15.41
C LEU A 128 0.97 9.84 15.20
N LEU A 129 0.41 9.17 16.20
CA LEU A 129 -0.97 8.72 16.17
C LEU A 129 -1.92 9.92 16.17
N ASP A 130 -1.65 10.94 16.98
CA ASP A 130 -2.44 12.15 17.09
C ASP A 130 -2.43 12.99 15.81
N LYS A 131 -1.25 13.15 15.21
CA LYS A 131 -1.11 13.84 13.93
C LYS A 131 -1.88 13.15 12.80
N TYR A 132 -1.77 11.83 12.69
CA TYR A 132 -2.29 11.09 11.53
C TYR A 132 -3.68 10.48 11.73
N LEU A 133 -4.13 10.18 12.94
CA LEU A 133 -5.48 9.67 13.22
C LEU A 133 -6.42 10.79 13.65
N PHE A 134 -5.95 11.68 14.53
CA PHE A 134 -6.81 12.69 15.17
C PHE A 134 -6.64 14.10 14.59
N GLY A 135 -5.64 14.33 13.75
CA GLY A 135 -5.42 15.61 13.06
C GLY A 135 -5.02 16.76 13.99
N ALA A 136 -4.51 16.46 15.19
CA ALA A 136 -4.08 17.47 16.14
C ALA A 136 -2.70 18.04 15.75
N LEU A 137 -2.61 19.38 15.71
CA LEU A 137 -1.38 20.18 15.74
C LEU A 137 -1.09 20.58 17.18
#